data_AF-A0A9Q2D1C9-F1
#
_entry.id   AF-A0A9Q2D1C9-F1
#
_cell.length_a   1.000
_cell.length_b   1.000
_cell.length_c   1.000
_cell.angle_alpha   90.00
_cell.angle_beta   90.00
_cell.angle_gamma   90.00
#
_symmetry.space_group_name_H-M   'P 1'
#
loop_
_entity.id
_entity.type
_entity.pdbx_description
1 polymer ?
#
loop_
_entity_poly.entity_id
_entity_poly.type
_entity_poly.pdbx_seq_one_letter_code
_entity_poly.pdbx_strand_id
1 'polypeptide(L)'
;MRNKWYFLIPLLCIFLASCSAEGTLNKETKNVTEYNQSLKDNIEEISQLENNISNKLKEVSSSEKEFQQKKHEGLELLKDQESKYEDIEKDFEDYEKSLEKLDKVNTEKLDEDNVNNFKQLHESLTDHVNLLKGYLKDVDHLNNKQKNMFNTLKEDEATFKEASLYIKENNDIISELNKNLSKLITSHNNLNKIIATKDESLKDNLEDMTNLTVENITMENSFPERLAFVPDINIPYPEDGVKGIYVSGYNAGGAQLDELIGFMNESGLNSVVIDVKGDYGDIMFDIDTGNELISNFTFNYYDAEAVLKKLEENNIYPIARIVTFKDTLLAEEKPEWSFKKSDGTLWKNGNGESFINPFLKEVWDYNLDVAVAAAKAGFKDIQFDYVRFPEGFETYSNELAFDSGSYDKNDRVSAILDFVNYAHEHLKQYNVDVSVDLFGYAAIEGEAPGIGQNFGQLAEAADVMSAMIYPSHWSEGYFDVLAPDTEPYKVIDGYIEVEKEVFNTLENPPVSRPWLQDFTASYLGAGNFIQYNKEEVEAQVKALNDHGVNEFLLWDATNKYSRGVNFK
;
A
#
# COMPACT_ATOMS: atom_id res chain seq x y z
N MET A 1 50.77 -19.40 9.60
CA MET A 1 52.04 -18.93 10.20
C MET A 1 53.27 -19.43 9.42
N ARG A 2 53.52 -18.94 8.19
CA ARG A 2 54.76 -19.28 7.45
C ARG A 2 55.36 -18.18 6.57
N ASN A 3 54.78 -16.97 6.54
CA ASN A 3 55.27 -15.86 5.68
C ASN A 3 55.83 -14.63 6.45
N LYS A 4 56.03 -14.69 7.78
CA LYS A 4 56.55 -13.55 8.55
C LYS A 4 58.09 -13.40 8.59
N TRP A 5 58.86 -14.30 7.97
CA TRP A 5 60.32 -14.31 8.06
C TRP A 5 61.06 -13.56 6.95
N TYR A 6 60.40 -13.20 5.84
CA TYR A 6 61.05 -12.52 4.72
C TYR A 6 61.31 -11.02 4.94
N PHE A 7 60.65 -10.39 5.92
CA PHE A 7 60.80 -8.96 6.21
C PHE A 7 61.78 -8.62 7.35
N LEU A 8 62.19 -9.61 8.16
CA LEU A 8 63.08 -9.38 9.32
C LEU A 8 64.57 -9.48 8.99
N ILE A 9 64.94 -10.16 7.91
CA ILE A 9 66.34 -10.36 7.50
C ILE A 9 67.00 -9.05 7.01
N PRO A 10 66.33 -8.18 6.22
CA PRO A 10 66.94 -6.91 5.79
C PRO A 10 67.15 -5.92 6.96
N LEU A 11 66.21 -5.86 7.92
CA LEU A 11 66.32 -4.97 9.09
C LEU A 11 67.49 -5.34 10.01
N LEU A 12 67.75 -6.62 10.21
CA LEU A 12 68.85 -7.09 11.05
C LEU A 12 70.23 -6.78 10.42
N CYS A 13 70.34 -6.86 9.09
CA CYS A 13 71.55 -6.51 8.35
C CYS A 13 71.86 -5.02 8.40
N ILE A 14 70.84 -4.15 8.41
CA ILE A 14 70.99 -2.69 8.51
C ILE A 14 71.45 -2.30 9.92
N PHE A 15 70.90 -2.96 10.95
CA PHE A 15 71.26 -2.68 12.35
C PHE A 15 72.71 -3.07 12.70
N LEU A 16 73.21 -4.16 12.11
CA LEU A 16 74.60 -4.59 12.28
C LEU A 16 75.61 -3.71 11.54
N ALA A 17 75.22 -3.11 10.41
CA ALA A 17 76.06 -2.16 9.66
C ALA A 17 76.23 -0.81 10.39
N SER A 18 75.24 -0.41 11.20
CA SER A 18 75.30 0.84 11.98
C SER A 18 76.17 0.80 13.23
N CYS A 19 76.56 -0.38 13.72
CA CYS A 19 77.42 -0.50 14.91
C CYS A 19 78.94 -0.46 14.62
N SER A 20 79.38 -0.47 13.36
CA SER A 20 80.82 -0.58 13.01
C SER A 20 81.47 0.70 12.48
N ALA A 21 80.84 1.87 12.61
CA ALA A 21 81.37 3.12 12.08
C ALA A 21 81.38 4.25 13.11
N GLU A 22 82.01 4.02 14.27
CA GLU A 22 82.52 5.11 15.11
C GLU A 22 83.89 5.54 14.60
N GLY A 23 83.94 6.66 13.87
CA GLY A 23 85.18 7.41 13.69
C GLY A 23 85.40 8.06 12.33
N THR A 24 84.66 9.12 12.00
CA THR A 24 85.21 10.41 11.49
C THR A 24 84.09 11.43 11.28
N LEU A 25 84.22 12.60 11.91
CA LEU A 25 83.27 13.71 11.87
C LEU A 25 83.51 14.66 10.67
N ASN A 26 82.45 15.41 10.35
CA ASN A 26 82.40 16.68 9.58
C ASN A 26 82.18 16.62 8.06
N LYS A 27 81.07 15.99 7.67
CA LYS A 27 80.20 16.43 6.55
C LYS A 27 78.78 15.86 6.61
N GLU A 28 78.50 14.97 7.56
CA GLU A 28 77.31 14.11 7.56
C GLU A 28 76.15 14.56 8.48
N THR A 29 76.31 15.57 9.34
CA THR A 29 75.23 15.99 10.27
C THR A 29 74.00 16.56 9.56
N LYS A 30 74.16 17.11 8.35
CA LYS A 30 73.04 17.56 7.51
C LYS A 30 72.27 16.39 6.89
N ASN A 31 72.99 15.33 6.49
CA ASN A 31 72.40 14.09 5.98
C ASN A 31 71.65 13.30 7.07
N VAL A 32 72.14 13.26 8.31
CA VAL A 32 71.47 12.52 9.40
C VAL A 32 70.13 13.16 9.79
N THR A 33 70.02 14.48 9.74
CA THR A 33 68.77 15.18 10.09
C THR A 33 67.72 15.05 8.98
N GLU A 34 68.13 15.19 7.72
CA GLU A 34 67.25 14.95 6.55
C GLU A 34 66.85 13.47 6.45
N TYR A 35 67.75 12.54 6.76
CA TYR A 35 67.47 11.11 6.80
C TYR A 35 66.50 10.74 7.93
N ASN A 36 66.66 11.32 9.13
CA ASN A 36 65.74 11.10 10.26
C ASN A 36 64.35 11.71 10.03
N GLN A 37 64.26 12.83 9.29
CA GLN A 37 62.97 13.41 8.91
C GLN A 37 62.28 12.54 7.85
N SER A 38 62.99 12.13 6.82
CA SER A 38 62.48 11.18 5.82
C SER A 38 62.05 9.85 6.45
N LEU A 39 62.76 9.36 7.47
CA LEU A 39 62.35 8.17 8.22
C LEU A 39 61.05 8.38 8.99
N LYS A 40 60.86 9.54 9.62
CA LYS A 40 59.62 9.88 10.33
C LYS A 40 58.44 10.01 9.36
N ASP A 41 58.64 10.70 8.24
CA ASP A 41 57.61 10.89 7.22
C ASP A 41 57.18 9.52 6.65
N ASN A 42 58.15 8.62 6.39
CA ASN A 42 57.86 7.25 5.95
C ASN A 42 57.13 6.42 7.01
N ILE A 43 57.45 6.58 8.31
CA ILE A 43 56.76 5.89 9.41
C ILE A 43 55.30 6.37 9.55
N GLU A 44 55.08 7.66 9.36
CA GLU A 44 53.75 8.27 9.39
C GLU A 44 52.90 7.82 8.19
N GLU A 45 53.50 7.73 7.00
CA GLU A 45 52.87 7.21 5.79
C GLU A 45 52.53 5.71 5.90
N ILE A 46 53.43 4.90 6.49
CA ILE A 46 53.17 3.49 6.80
C ILE A 46 52.02 3.34 7.81
N SER A 47 51.97 4.18 8.85
CA SER A 47 50.88 4.14 9.84
C SER A 47 49.52 4.51 9.22
N GLN A 48 49.50 5.46 8.28
CA GLN A 48 48.29 5.81 7.53
C GLN A 48 47.85 4.66 6.60
N LEU A 49 48.80 3.98 5.94
CA LEU A 49 48.53 2.80 5.14
C LEU A 49 48.00 1.63 5.97
N GLU A 50 48.55 1.37 7.15
CA GLU A 50 48.05 0.33 8.06
C GLU A 50 46.62 0.63 8.54
N ASN A 51 46.30 1.88 8.86
CA ASN A 51 44.95 2.30 9.22
C ASN A 51 43.97 2.16 8.06
N ASN A 52 44.37 2.56 6.85
CA ASN A 52 43.55 2.40 5.65
C ASN A 52 43.30 0.93 5.32
N ILE A 53 44.33 0.07 5.42
CA ILE A 53 44.20 -1.37 5.22
C ILE A 53 43.31 -1.99 6.31
N SER A 54 43.44 -1.58 7.58
CA SER A 54 42.59 -2.06 8.66
C SER A 54 41.12 -1.68 8.48
N ASN A 55 40.85 -0.46 8.03
CA ASN A 55 39.48 -0.01 7.73
C ASN A 55 38.91 -0.77 6.53
N LYS A 56 39.70 -0.95 5.47
CA LYS A 56 39.27 -1.71 4.29
C LYS A 56 39.04 -3.19 4.60
N LEU A 57 39.83 -3.79 5.49
CA LEU A 57 39.61 -5.16 5.99
C LEU A 57 38.34 -5.27 6.85
N LYS A 58 37.98 -4.22 7.59
CA LYS A 58 36.71 -4.16 8.34
C LYS A 58 35.51 -4.00 7.42
N GLU A 59 35.62 -3.18 6.37
CA GLU A 59 34.60 -3.03 5.32
C GLU A 59 34.37 -4.37 4.61
N VAL A 60 35.44 -5.01 4.11
CA VAL A 60 35.36 -6.32 3.44
C VAL A 60 34.80 -7.40 4.37
N SER A 61 35.22 -7.45 5.64
CA SER A 61 34.69 -8.40 6.62
C SER A 61 33.22 -8.15 6.99
N SER A 62 32.74 -6.90 6.90
CA SER A 62 31.34 -6.56 7.17
C SER A 62 30.46 -6.95 5.99
N SER A 63 30.92 -6.68 4.76
CA SER A 63 30.25 -7.14 3.53
C SER A 63 30.22 -8.67 3.42
N GLU A 64 31.27 -9.37 3.86
CA GLU A 64 31.29 -10.84 3.89
C GLU A 64 30.31 -11.41 4.93
N LYS A 65 30.18 -10.79 6.10
CA LYS A 65 29.18 -11.19 7.11
C LYS A 65 27.76 -10.94 6.63
N GLU A 66 27.50 -9.77 6.03
CA GLU A 66 26.22 -9.43 5.45
C GLU A 66 25.84 -10.40 4.32
N PHE A 67 26.81 -10.79 3.50
CA PHE A 67 26.62 -11.81 2.47
C PHE A 67 26.31 -13.20 3.05
N GLN A 68 27.02 -13.65 4.08
CA GLN A 68 26.73 -14.95 4.73
C GLN A 68 25.37 -14.93 5.44
N GLN A 69 24.97 -13.79 6.00
CA GLN A 69 23.66 -13.60 6.61
C GLN A 69 22.55 -13.66 5.55
N LYS A 70 22.64 -12.87 4.47
CA LYS A 70 21.70 -12.91 3.35
C LYS A 70 21.61 -14.30 2.69
N LYS A 71 22.74 -15.02 2.63
CA LYS A 71 22.77 -16.42 2.16
C LYS A 71 22.04 -17.37 3.12
N HIS A 72 22.17 -17.17 4.43
CA HIS A 72 21.49 -17.97 5.44
C HIS A 72 19.98 -17.70 5.43
N GLU A 73 19.58 -16.43 5.38
CA GLU A 73 18.19 -15.99 5.23
C GLU A 73 17.57 -16.55 3.93
N GLY A 74 18.29 -16.48 2.81
CA GLY A 74 17.86 -17.11 1.56
C GLY A 74 17.71 -18.63 1.64
N LEU A 75 18.54 -19.33 2.42
CA LEU A 75 18.43 -20.78 2.64
C LEU A 75 17.28 -21.16 3.57
N GLU A 76 16.91 -20.31 4.52
CA GLU A 76 15.71 -20.47 5.36
C GLU A 76 14.44 -20.25 4.51
N LEU A 77 14.41 -19.17 3.71
CA LEU A 77 13.33 -18.89 2.76
C LEU A 77 13.14 -20.04 1.76
N LEU A 78 14.22 -20.64 1.25
CA LEU A 78 14.16 -21.80 0.35
C LEU A 78 13.55 -23.03 1.01
N LYS A 79 13.86 -23.30 2.28
CA LYS A 79 13.26 -24.44 3.00
C LYS A 79 11.79 -24.22 3.28
N ASP A 80 11.42 -22.98 3.62
CA ASP A 80 10.03 -22.58 3.79
C ASP A 80 9.25 -22.69 2.47
N GLN A 81 9.86 -22.29 1.34
CA GLN A 81 9.31 -22.46 0.00
C GLN A 81 9.19 -23.93 -0.43
N GLU A 82 10.20 -24.78 -0.17
CA GLU A 82 10.13 -26.22 -0.46
C GLU A 82 9.02 -26.90 0.36
N SER A 83 8.82 -26.52 1.63
CA SER A 83 7.71 -27.03 2.45
C SER A 83 6.33 -26.59 1.93
N LYS A 84 6.19 -25.33 1.47
CA LYS A 84 4.95 -24.80 0.90
C LYS A 84 4.61 -25.42 -0.47
N TYR A 85 5.63 -25.82 -1.23
CA TYR A 85 5.47 -26.50 -2.51
C TYR A 85 4.86 -27.90 -2.33
N GLU A 86 5.29 -28.65 -1.31
CA GLU A 86 4.73 -29.98 -1.01
C GLU A 86 3.23 -29.93 -0.70
N ASP A 87 2.75 -28.86 -0.06
CA ASP A 87 1.33 -28.66 0.22
C ASP A 87 0.51 -28.34 -1.06
N ILE A 88 1.06 -27.52 -1.98
CA ILE A 88 0.41 -27.18 -3.26
C ILE A 88 0.37 -28.39 -4.19
N GLU A 89 1.40 -29.22 -4.21
CA GLU A 89 1.45 -30.46 -4.99
C GLU A 89 0.36 -31.44 -4.54
N LYS A 90 0.11 -31.50 -3.22
CA LYS A 90 -0.95 -32.31 -2.63
C LYS A 90 -2.35 -31.79 -3.00
N ASP A 91 -2.57 -30.48 -2.93
CA ASP A 91 -3.85 -29.87 -3.34
C ASP A 91 -4.12 -30.13 -4.83
N PHE A 92 -3.09 -30.02 -5.66
CA PHE A 92 -3.16 -30.33 -7.08
C PHE A 92 -3.56 -31.79 -7.35
N GLU A 93 -2.97 -32.76 -6.64
CA GLU A 93 -3.37 -34.17 -6.75
C GLU A 93 -4.85 -34.38 -6.38
N ASP A 94 -5.35 -33.67 -5.39
CA ASP A 94 -6.74 -33.80 -4.93
C ASP A 94 -7.74 -33.15 -5.91
N TYR A 95 -7.36 -32.06 -6.57
CA TYR A 95 -8.12 -31.49 -7.69
C TYR A 95 -8.13 -32.40 -8.93
N GLU A 96 -7.00 -33.01 -9.30
CA GLU A 96 -6.96 -33.98 -10.41
C GLU A 96 -7.85 -35.20 -10.13
N LYS A 97 -7.81 -35.76 -8.92
CA LYS A 97 -8.71 -36.86 -8.50
C LYS A 97 -10.19 -36.45 -8.57
N SER A 98 -10.49 -35.18 -8.30
CA SER A 98 -11.86 -34.65 -8.36
C SER A 98 -12.33 -34.47 -9.80
N LEU A 99 -11.46 -34.01 -10.70
CA LEU A 99 -11.73 -33.93 -12.14
C LEU A 99 -11.97 -35.32 -12.74
N GLU A 100 -11.16 -36.32 -12.36
CA GLU A 100 -11.35 -37.71 -12.80
C GLU A 100 -12.67 -38.33 -12.33
N LYS A 101 -13.20 -37.89 -11.17
CA LYS A 101 -14.52 -38.32 -10.69
C LYS A 101 -15.63 -37.65 -11.49
N LEU A 102 -15.49 -36.36 -11.79
CA LEU A 102 -16.42 -35.61 -12.64
C LEU A 102 -16.50 -36.19 -14.05
N ASP A 103 -15.38 -36.57 -14.66
CA ASP A 103 -15.34 -37.22 -15.98
C ASP A 103 -16.13 -38.54 -16.07
N LYS A 104 -16.41 -39.18 -14.93
CA LYS A 104 -17.15 -40.45 -14.83
C LYS A 104 -18.65 -40.26 -14.56
N VAL A 105 -19.11 -39.02 -14.37
CA VAL A 105 -20.53 -38.72 -14.13
C VAL A 105 -21.31 -38.92 -15.43
N ASN A 106 -22.36 -39.74 -15.38
CA ASN A 106 -23.24 -39.95 -16.52
C ASN A 106 -24.27 -38.81 -16.63
N THR A 107 -23.98 -37.85 -17.52
CA THR A 107 -24.80 -36.66 -17.75
C THR A 107 -26.13 -36.95 -18.46
N GLU A 108 -26.35 -38.14 -19.02
CA GLU A 108 -27.60 -38.52 -19.71
C GLU A 108 -28.81 -38.64 -18.76
N LYS A 109 -28.56 -38.62 -17.44
CA LYS A 109 -29.59 -38.70 -16.40
C LYS A 109 -29.97 -37.34 -15.79
N LEU A 110 -29.33 -36.27 -16.22
CA LEU A 110 -29.56 -34.91 -15.73
C LEU A 110 -30.54 -34.16 -16.63
N ASP A 111 -31.29 -33.22 -16.06
CA ASP A 111 -32.08 -32.26 -16.84
C ASP A 111 -31.19 -31.19 -17.48
N GLU A 112 -31.77 -30.38 -18.37
CA GLU A 112 -31.02 -29.45 -19.24
C GLU A 112 -30.28 -28.35 -18.45
N ASP A 113 -30.85 -27.88 -17.34
CA ASP A 113 -30.23 -26.88 -16.46
C ASP A 113 -29.07 -27.48 -15.67
N ASN A 114 -29.22 -28.71 -15.15
CA ASN A 114 -28.16 -29.43 -14.46
C ASN A 114 -27.04 -29.89 -15.39
N VAL A 115 -27.32 -30.17 -16.67
CA VAL A 115 -26.29 -30.41 -17.69
C VAL A 115 -25.46 -29.15 -17.96
N ASN A 116 -26.07 -27.97 -17.95
CA ASN A 116 -25.35 -26.70 -18.15
C ASN A 116 -24.50 -26.31 -16.94
N ASN A 117 -25.02 -26.46 -15.72
CA ASN A 117 -24.25 -26.25 -14.48
C ASN A 117 -23.08 -27.24 -14.36
N PHE A 118 -23.31 -28.51 -14.73
CA PHE A 118 -22.25 -29.52 -14.77
C PHE A 118 -21.14 -29.15 -15.76
N LYS A 119 -21.49 -28.67 -16.96
CA LYS A 119 -20.52 -28.21 -17.95
C LYS A 119 -19.71 -27.01 -17.45
N GLN A 120 -20.35 -26.02 -16.83
CA GLN A 120 -19.65 -24.85 -16.26
C GLN A 120 -18.71 -25.24 -15.11
N LEU A 121 -19.13 -26.15 -14.23
CA LEU A 121 -18.29 -26.67 -13.15
C LEU A 121 -17.09 -27.46 -13.69
N HIS A 122 -17.32 -28.29 -14.71
CA HIS A 122 -16.28 -29.08 -15.37
C HIS A 122 -15.25 -28.19 -16.09
N GLU A 123 -15.71 -27.17 -16.82
CA GLU A 123 -14.87 -26.20 -17.51
C GLU A 123 -14.05 -25.38 -16.51
N SER A 124 -14.68 -24.87 -15.44
CA SER A 124 -14.01 -24.12 -14.38
C SER A 124 -12.95 -24.96 -13.64
N LEU A 125 -13.24 -26.22 -13.30
CA LEU A 125 -12.28 -27.12 -12.66
C LEU A 125 -11.13 -27.50 -13.62
N THR A 126 -11.43 -27.72 -14.90
CA THR A 126 -10.43 -28.00 -15.94
C THR A 126 -9.47 -26.82 -16.09
N ASP A 127 -9.98 -25.59 -16.13
CA ASP A 127 -9.17 -24.38 -16.18
C ASP A 127 -8.30 -24.22 -14.93
N HIS A 128 -8.84 -24.53 -13.75
CA HIS A 128 -8.10 -24.50 -12.49
C HIS A 128 -6.94 -25.51 -12.46
N VAL A 129 -7.18 -26.75 -12.89
CA VAL A 129 -6.16 -27.81 -13.00
C VAL A 129 -5.09 -27.43 -14.02
N ASN A 130 -5.46 -26.85 -15.17
CA ASN A 130 -4.50 -26.41 -16.18
C ASN A 130 -3.64 -25.25 -15.69
N LEU A 131 -4.21 -24.33 -14.90
CA LEU A 131 -3.48 -23.21 -14.30
C LEU A 131 -2.49 -23.71 -13.24
N LEU A 132 -2.90 -24.62 -12.36
CA LEU A 132 -2.02 -25.25 -11.37
C LEU A 132 -0.89 -26.06 -12.03
N LYS A 133 -1.15 -26.76 -13.14
CA LYS A 133 -0.12 -27.42 -13.95
C LYS A 133 0.92 -26.44 -14.50
N GLY A 134 0.47 -25.28 -14.98
CA GLY A 134 1.35 -24.21 -15.44
C GLY A 134 2.23 -23.70 -14.30
N TYR A 135 1.61 -23.41 -13.16
CA TYR A 135 2.28 -22.93 -11.96
C TYR A 135 3.33 -23.91 -11.43
N LEU A 136 2.99 -25.20 -11.27
CA LEU A 136 3.92 -26.24 -10.82
C LEU A 136 5.11 -26.39 -11.75
N LYS A 137 4.89 -26.31 -13.08
CA LYS A 137 5.96 -26.37 -14.07
C LYS A 137 6.91 -25.17 -13.99
N ASP A 138 6.37 -23.98 -13.74
CA ASP A 138 7.17 -22.76 -13.59
C ASP A 138 7.97 -22.79 -12.28
N VAL A 139 7.39 -23.30 -11.20
CA VAL A 139 8.06 -23.51 -9.91
C VAL A 139 9.16 -24.58 -10.00
N ASP A 140 8.91 -25.70 -10.68
CA ASP A 140 9.94 -26.72 -10.95
C ASP A 140 11.10 -26.17 -11.78
N HIS A 141 10.80 -25.32 -12.76
CA HIS A 141 11.82 -24.65 -13.57
C HIS A 141 12.68 -23.71 -12.71
N LEU A 142 12.05 -22.95 -11.79
CA LEU A 142 12.70 -22.06 -10.84
C LEU A 142 13.60 -22.83 -9.85
N ASN A 143 13.08 -23.90 -9.25
CA ASN A 143 13.81 -24.76 -8.32
C ASN A 143 15.06 -25.36 -8.99
N ASN A 144 14.95 -25.78 -10.26
CA ASN A 144 16.09 -26.30 -11.02
C ASN A 144 17.10 -25.20 -11.41
N LYS A 145 16.63 -24.00 -11.79
CA LYS A 145 17.51 -22.84 -12.11
C LYS A 145 18.27 -22.37 -10.86
N GLN A 146 17.59 -22.32 -9.72
CA GLN A 146 18.19 -21.99 -8.41
C GLN A 146 19.20 -23.03 -7.94
N LYS A 147 18.86 -24.33 -8.01
CA LYS A 147 19.80 -25.43 -7.67
C LYS A 147 21.06 -25.38 -8.55
N ASN A 148 20.93 -25.07 -9.84
CA ASN A 148 22.07 -24.88 -10.73
C ASN A 148 22.89 -23.63 -10.39
N MET A 149 22.25 -22.52 -10.04
CA MET A 149 22.94 -21.30 -9.61
C MET A 149 23.73 -21.50 -8.31
N PHE A 150 23.17 -22.18 -7.30
CA PHE A 150 23.87 -22.49 -6.04
C PHE A 150 25.13 -23.36 -6.25
N ASN A 151 25.12 -24.21 -7.26
CA ASN A 151 26.31 -24.96 -7.67
C ASN A 151 27.38 -24.08 -8.34
N THR A 152 26.96 -22.93 -8.92
CA THR A 152 27.80 -21.99 -9.68
C THR A 152 28.32 -20.83 -8.82
N LEU A 153 27.65 -20.49 -7.71
CA LEU A 153 28.04 -19.49 -6.67
C LEU A 153 29.33 -19.85 -5.89
N LYS A 154 30.16 -20.78 -6.39
CA LYS A 154 31.40 -21.21 -5.73
C LYS A 154 32.64 -20.41 -6.10
N GLU A 155 32.61 -19.48 -7.06
CA GLU A 155 33.81 -18.72 -7.46
C GLU A 155 33.51 -17.24 -7.87
N ASP A 156 34.32 -16.33 -7.30
CA ASP A 156 34.60 -14.88 -7.48
C ASP A 156 33.72 -13.90 -8.29
N GLU A 157 33.75 -12.63 -7.79
CA GLU A 157 33.34 -11.27 -8.25
C GLU A 157 32.43 -11.06 -9.49
N ALA A 158 32.48 -11.90 -10.52
CA ALA A 158 31.46 -11.95 -11.58
C ALA A 158 30.06 -12.28 -11.02
N THR A 159 30.03 -12.93 -9.86
CA THR A 159 28.82 -13.34 -9.11
C THR A 159 27.91 -12.17 -8.73
N PHE A 160 28.44 -10.97 -8.49
CA PHE A 160 27.63 -9.82 -8.05
C PHE A 160 26.76 -9.25 -9.17
N LYS A 161 27.28 -9.29 -10.41
CA LYS A 161 26.57 -8.77 -11.58
C LYS A 161 25.49 -9.76 -12.05
N GLU A 162 25.73 -11.06 -11.94
CA GLU A 162 24.72 -12.09 -12.15
C GLU A 162 23.65 -12.09 -11.06
N ALA A 163 24.01 -11.90 -9.78
CA ALA A 163 23.05 -11.80 -8.68
C ALA A 163 22.10 -10.59 -8.83
N SER A 164 22.61 -9.44 -9.28
CA SER A 164 21.78 -8.25 -9.53
C SER A 164 20.82 -8.43 -10.71
N LEU A 165 21.27 -9.06 -11.80
CA LEU A 165 20.40 -9.40 -12.93
C LEU A 165 19.35 -10.46 -12.54
N TYR A 166 19.72 -11.40 -11.67
CA TYR A 166 18.87 -12.45 -11.14
C TYR A 166 17.79 -11.91 -10.19
N ILE A 167 18.11 -10.98 -9.28
CA ILE A 167 17.11 -10.30 -8.43
C ILE A 167 16.07 -9.60 -9.31
N LYS A 168 16.51 -8.94 -10.38
CA LYS A 168 15.61 -8.28 -11.33
C LYS A 168 14.70 -9.29 -12.06
N GLU A 169 15.27 -10.37 -12.60
CA GLU A 169 14.48 -11.42 -13.27
C GLU A 169 13.52 -12.14 -12.32
N ASN A 170 13.87 -12.37 -11.05
CA ASN A 170 12.95 -12.98 -10.10
C ASN A 170 11.83 -12.04 -9.70
N ASN A 171 12.08 -10.73 -9.59
CA ASN A 171 11.02 -9.76 -9.30
C ASN A 171 9.98 -9.71 -10.43
N ASP A 172 10.44 -9.79 -11.69
CA ASP A 172 9.55 -9.88 -12.86
C ASP A 172 8.73 -11.19 -12.85
N ILE A 173 9.33 -12.30 -12.43
CA ILE A 173 8.67 -13.61 -12.33
C ILE A 173 7.70 -13.67 -11.14
N ILE A 174 8.07 -13.09 -9.98
CA ILE A 174 7.19 -12.94 -8.81
C ILE A 174 5.97 -12.09 -9.18
N SER A 175 6.16 -11.03 -9.98
CA SER A 175 5.07 -10.23 -10.52
C SER A 175 4.11 -11.06 -11.39
N GLU A 176 4.63 -11.91 -12.28
CA GLU A 176 3.80 -12.79 -13.11
C GLU A 176 3.13 -13.92 -12.29
N LEU A 177 3.79 -14.45 -11.26
CA LEU A 177 3.21 -15.41 -10.31
C LEU A 177 2.06 -14.79 -9.52
N ASN A 178 2.21 -13.55 -9.05
CA ASN A 178 1.14 -12.82 -8.34
C ASN A 178 -0.05 -12.52 -9.26
N LYS A 179 0.21 -12.21 -10.53
CA LYS A 179 -0.83 -12.05 -11.56
C LYS A 179 -1.58 -13.35 -11.82
N ASN A 180 -0.89 -14.49 -11.83
CA ASN A 180 -1.51 -15.80 -12.01
C ASN A 180 -2.25 -16.27 -10.74
N LEU A 181 -1.75 -15.95 -9.55
CA LEU A 181 -2.42 -16.18 -8.28
C LEU A 181 -3.74 -15.40 -8.19
N SER A 182 -3.75 -14.13 -8.63
CA SER A 182 -4.96 -13.30 -8.69
C SER A 182 -6.03 -13.91 -9.63
N LYS A 183 -5.61 -14.49 -10.75
CA LYS A 183 -6.51 -15.25 -11.65
C LYS A 183 -7.03 -16.54 -11.00
N LEU A 184 -6.19 -17.25 -10.25
CA LEU A 184 -6.57 -18.48 -9.53
C LEU A 184 -7.64 -18.19 -8.47
N ILE A 185 -7.47 -17.11 -7.70
CA ILE A 185 -8.44 -16.63 -6.69
C ILE A 185 -9.77 -16.27 -7.33
N THR A 186 -9.74 -15.53 -8.44
CA THR A 186 -10.94 -15.17 -9.21
C THR A 186 -11.71 -16.41 -9.70
N SER A 187 -10.99 -17.40 -10.25
CA SER A 187 -11.60 -18.67 -10.69
C SER A 187 -12.15 -19.51 -9.53
N HIS A 188 -11.46 -19.54 -8.39
CA HIS A 188 -11.89 -20.24 -7.19
C HIS A 188 -13.19 -19.63 -6.61
N ASN A 189 -13.30 -18.30 -6.59
CA ASN A 189 -14.50 -17.61 -6.13
C ASN A 189 -15.70 -17.83 -7.07
N ASN A 190 -15.46 -17.93 -8.38
CA ASN A 190 -16.49 -18.31 -9.35
C ASN A 190 -16.98 -19.76 -9.13
N LEU A 191 -16.07 -20.68 -8.82
CA LEU A 191 -16.42 -22.07 -8.47
C LEU A 191 -17.32 -22.11 -7.21
N ASN A 192 -16.96 -21.36 -6.17
CA ASN A 192 -17.74 -21.27 -4.94
C ASN A 192 -19.15 -20.68 -5.17
N LYS A 193 -19.26 -19.72 -6.09
CA LYS A 193 -20.54 -19.12 -6.49
C LYS A 193 -21.46 -20.12 -7.22
N ILE A 194 -20.89 -21.01 -8.04
CA ILE A 194 -21.61 -22.10 -8.73
C ILE A 194 -22.05 -23.18 -7.74
N ILE A 195 -21.22 -23.51 -6.75
CA ILE A 195 -21.55 -24.47 -5.67
C ILE A 195 -22.69 -23.93 -4.79
N ALA A 196 -22.78 -22.61 -4.60
CA ALA A 196 -23.81 -21.97 -3.79
C ALA A 196 -25.21 -21.90 -4.47
N THR A 197 -25.29 -22.02 -5.81
CA THR A 197 -26.56 -22.07 -6.54
C THR A 197 -27.23 -23.44 -6.44
N LYS A 198 -28.14 -23.56 -5.47
CA LYS A 198 -28.91 -24.76 -5.10
C LYS A 198 -29.59 -25.48 -6.27
N ASP A 199 -29.25 -26.75 -6.47
CA ASP A 199 -30.16 -27.80 -6.93
C ASP A 199 -30.07 -29.00 -5.97
N GLU A 200 -31.17 -29.35 -5.31
CA GLU A 200 -31.23 -30.44 -4.32
C GLU A 200 -31.00 -31.83 -4.93
N SER A 201 -31.14 -31.99 -6.25
CA SER A 201 -30.90 -33.27 -6.94
C SER A 201 -29.42 -33.68 -7.01
N LEU A 202 -28.49 -32.73 -6.82
CA LEU A 202 -27.05 -32.97 -6.82
C LEU A 202 -26.50 -33.37 -5.43
N LYS A 203 -27.22 -33.11 -4.34
CA LYS A 203 -26.77 -33.42 -2.97
C LYS A 203 -26.47 -34.90 -2.75
N ASP A 204 -27.31 -35.80 -3.24
CA ASP A 204 -27.17 -37.25 -3.01
C ASP A 204 -25.94 -37.85 -3.72
N ASN A 205 -25.37 -37.18 -4.74
CA ASN A 205 -24.11 -37.58 -5.39
C ASN A 205 -22.87 -36.83 -4.83
N LEU A 206 -23.08 -35.81 -3.99
CA LEU A 206 -22.05 -34.95 -3.41
C LEU A 206 -21.82 -35.16 -1.90
N GLU A 207 -22.63 -35.99 -1.24
CA GLU A 207 -22.47 -36.29 0.21
C GLU A 207 -21.10 -36.90 0.57
N ASP A 208 -20.40 -37.52 -0.39
CA ASP A 208 -19.01 -37.98 -0.20
C ASP A 208 -17.95 -36.86 -0.40
N MET A 209 -18.31 -35.68 -0.92
CA MET A 209 -17.43 -34.50 -1.05
C MET A 209 -17.66 -33.43 0.03
N THR A 210 -18.84 -33.40 0.66
CA THR A 210 -19.16 -32.40 1.71
C THR A 210 -18.44 -32.65 3.04
N ASN A 211 -18.01 -33.90 3.31
CA ASN A 211 -17.29 -34.21 4.55
C ASN A 211 -15.79 -33.85 4.52
N LEU A 212 -15.24 -33.45 3.37
CA LEU A 212 -13.86 -32.93 3.25
C LEU A 212 -13.80 -31.39 3.29
N THR A 213 -14.94 -30.72 3.12
CA THR A 213 -15.02 -29.26 3.04
C THR A 213 -15.54 -28.62 4.33
N VAL A 214 -16.50 -29.23 5.04
CA VAL A 214 -17.12 -28.55 6.19
C VAL A 214 -16.24 -28.48 7.44
N GLU A 215 -15.33 -29.45 7.68
CA GLU A 215 -14.42 -29.39 8.85
C GLU A 215 -13.21 -28.45 8.65
N ASN A 216 -12.84 -28.10 7.40
CA ASN A 216 -11.75 -27.15 7.12
C ASN A 216 -12.23 -25.72 6.81
N ILE A 217 -13.50 -25.52 6.46
CA ILE A 217 -14.09 -24.18 6.19
C ILE A 217 -14.36 -23.39 7.49
N THR A 218 -14.21 -23.99 8.66
CA THR A 218 -14.29 -23.26 9.94
C THR A 218 -12.96 -22.65 10.41
N MET A 219 -11.87 -22.80 9.64
CA MET A 219 -10.65 -22.02 9.83
C MET A 219 -10.61 -20.82 8.88
N GLU A 220 -11.10 -19.69 9.39
CA GLU A 220 -10.74 -18.30 9.06
C GLU A 220 -10.95 -17.79 7.62
N ASN A 221 -12.00 -16.96 7.46
CA ASN A 221 -12.21 -16.00 6.37
C ASN A 221 -11.16 -14.86 6.31
N SER A 222 -9.97 -15.04 6.88
CA SER A 222 -8.86 -14.10 6.78
C SER A 222 -7.82 -14.63 5.81
N PHE A 223 -7.38 -13.78 4.88
CA PHE A 223 -6.13 -14.02 4.16
C PHE A 223 -5.06 -14.38 5.19
N PRO A 224 -4.31 -15.49 5.02
CA PRO A 224 -3.37 -15.90 6.06
C PRO A 224 -2.34 -14.79 6.29
N GLU A 225 -2.30 -14.16 7.46
CA GLU A 225 -1.37 -13.07 7.79
C GLU A 225 0.09 -13.41 7.43
N ARG A 226 0.45 -14.70 7.50
CA ARG A 226 1.76 -15.25 7.12
C ARG A 226 2.13 -15.13 5.63
N LEU A 227 1.17 -14.81 4.76
CA LEU A 227 1.36 -14.58 3.31
C LEU A 227 1.34 -13.09 2.96
N ALA A 228 1.10 -12.20 3.94
CA ALA A 228 1.07 -10.78 3.69
C ALA A 228 2.46 -10.24 3.38
N PHE A 229 2.52 -9.31 2.44
CA PHE A 229 3.69 -8.49 2.20
C PHE A 229 3.96 -7.64 3.45
N VAL A 230 5.19 -7.69 3.96
CA VAL A 230 5.62 -6.88 5.10
C VAL A 230 6.57 -5.80 4.59
N PRO A 231 6.18 -4.52 4.58
CA PRO A 231 7.09 -3.43 4.25
C PRO A 231 8.15 -3.25 5.34
N ASP A 232 9.29 -2.65 5.00
CA ASP A 232 10.41 -2.39 5.93
C ASP A 232 10.04 -1.38 7.05
N ILE A 233 8.91 -0.69 6.92
CA ILE A 233 8.36 0.25 7.90
C ILE A 233 7.47 -0.50 8.90
N ASN A 234 7.79 -0.46 10.18
CA ASN A 234 7.06 -1.14 11.25
C ASN A 234 6.35 -0.14 12.19
N ILE A 235 5.19 0.33 11.76
CA ILE A 235 4.31 1.20 12.55
C ILE A 235 3.02 0.44 12.81
N PRO A 236 2.69 0.11 14.08
CA PRO A 236 1.43 -0.56 14.40
C PRO A 236 0.26 0.40 14.28
N TYR A 237 -0.94 -0.15 14.13
CA TYR A 237 -2.17 0.62 14.28
C TYR A 237 -2.25 1.22 15.69
N PRO A 238 -2.62 2.50 15.87
CA PRO A 238 -2.67 3.12 17.20
C PRO A 238 -3.70 2.47 18.14
N GLU A 239 -3.26 2.02 19.33
CA GLU A 239 -4.13 1.31 20.30
C GLU A 239 -5.34 2.14 20.77
N ASP A 240 -5.16 3.46 20.92
CA ASP A 240 -6.21 4.39 21.35
C ASP A 240 -7.02 4.97 20.16
N GLY A 241 -6.87 4.39 18.97
CA GLY A 241 -7.50 4.83 17.73
C GLY A 241 -6.71 5.93 17.00
N VAL A 242 -6.97 6.04 15.69
CA VAL A 242 -6.34 7.04 14.81
C VAL A 242 -6.86 8.45 15.08
N LYS A 243 -5.93 9.37 15.39
CA LYS A 243 -6.19 10.79 15.63
C LYS A 243 -5.24 11.58 14.75
N GLY A 244 -5.68 11.84 13.52
CA GLY A 244 -4.81 12.27 12.44
C GLY A 244 -4.97 13.72 12.01
N ILE A 245 -3.99 14.19 11.23
CA ILE A 245 -4.05 15.44 10.48
C ILE A 245 -3.76 15.21 9.00
N TYR A 246 -4.35 16.02 8.14
CA TYR A 246 -4.00 16.06 6.71
C TYR A 246 -2.67 16.80 6.46
N VAL A 247 -1.86 16.30 5.53
CA VAL A 247 -0.65 16.94 5.03
C VAL A 247 -0.60 16.80 3.51
N SER A 248 -0.52 17.93 2.81
CA SER A 248 -0.37 17.89 1.35
C SER A 248 0.99 17.35 0.95
N GLY A 249 1.08 16.72 -0.24
CA GLY A 249 2.36 16.21 -0.75
C GLY A 249 3.45 17.29 -0.86
N TYR A 250 3.06 18.54 -1.17
CA TYR A 250 3.96 19.70 -1.20
C TYR A 250 4.61 19.99 0.15
N ASN A 251 3.87 19.80 1.25
CA ASN A 251 4.34 20.07 2.60
C ASN A 251 5.06 18.86 3.22
N ALA A 252 4.73 17.64 2.77
CA ALA A 252 5.35 16.40 3.24
C ALA A 252 6.87 16.36 2.99
N GLY A 253 7.35 16.96 1.90
CA GLY A 253 8.78 17.01 1.56
C GLY A 253 9.58 18.09 2.28
N GLY A 254 8.93 18.94 3.09
CA GLY A 254 9.53 20.18 3.59
C GLY A 254 9.63 20.28 5.12
N ALA A 255 10.13 21.43 5.59
CA ALA A 255 10.23 21.75 7.02
C ALA A 255 8.86 21.78 7.72
N GLN A 256 7.76 21.98 6.97
CA GLN A 256 6.42 21.97 7.52
C GLN A 256 6.06 20.61 8.12
N LEU A 257 6.50 19.49 7.51
CA LEU A 257 6.29 18.16 8.07
C LEU A 257 6.98 18.02 9.44
N ASP A 258 8.22 18.49 9.56
CA ASP A 258 8.96 18.41 10.84
C ASP A 258 8.27 19.24 11.94
N GLU A 259 7.71 20.41 11.60
CA GLU A 259 6.91 21.21 12.53
C GLU A 259 5.62 20.52 12.96
N LEU A 260 4.97 19.81 12.04
CA LEU A 260 3.74 19.05 12.31
C LEU A 260 4.03 17.79 13.13
N ILE A 261 5.13 17.09 12.87
CA ILE A 261 5.61 15.98 13.71
C ILE A 261 5.85 16.47 15.14
N GLY A 262 6.56 17.59 15.30
CA GLY A 262 6.76 18.21 16.61
C GLY A 262 5.45 18.56 17.32
N PHE A 263 4.45 19.06 16.58
CA PHE A 263 3.11 19.31 17.11
C PHE A 263 2.38 18.04 17.55
N MET A 264 2.41 16.98 16.74
CA MET A 264 1.72 15.72 17.05
C MET A 264 2.29 15.07 18.32
N ASN A 265 3.63 15.05 18.44
CA ASN A 265 4.34 14.54 19.61
C ASN A 265 3.93 15.21 20.94
N GLU A 266 3.39 16.43 20.91
CA GLU A 266 2.98 17.19 22.09
C GLU A 266 1.46 17.26 22.30
N SER A 267 0.65 16.87 21.30
CA SER A 267 -0.80 17.10 21.29
C SER A 267 -1.63 15.83 21.55
N GLY A 268 -1.07 14.65 21.33
CA GLY A 268 -1.80 13.38 21.41
C GLY A 268 -2.45 12.95 20.09
N LEU A 269 -2.19 13.67 19.01
CA LEU A 269 -2.38 13.18 17.64
C LEU A 269 -1.30 12.15 17.32
N ASN A 270 -1.65 11.13 16.53
CA ASN A 270 -0.81 9.95 16.31
C ASN A 270 -0.79 9.46 14.86
N SER A 271 -1.47 10.15 13.94
CA SER A 271 -1.54 9.74 12.53
C SER A 271 -1.40 10.91 11.58
N VAL A 272 -1.00 10.62 10.35
CA VAL A 272 -0.95 11.62 9.28
C VAL A 272 -1.51 11.04 7.99
N VAL A 273 -2.38 11.81 7.34
CA VAL A 273 -2.88 11.54 6.00
C VAL A 273 -2.04 12.34 5.02
N ILE A 274 -1.29 11.65 4.16
CA ILE A 274 -0.38 12.26 3.19
C ILE A 274 -0.87 11.94 1.79
N ASP A 275 -0.93 12.96 0.94
CA ASP A 275 -1.21 12.72 -0.47
C ASP A 275 -0.12 11.84 -1.10
N VAL A 276 -0.56 10.76 -1.72
CA VAL A 276 0.21 9.97 -2.69
C VAL A 276 -0.18 10.37 -4.10
N LYS A 277 -1.47 10.69 -4.30
CA LYS A 277 -2.02 11.22 -5.55
C LYS A 277 -2.94 12.39 -5.27
N GLY A 278 -2.61 13.54 -5.85
CA GLY A 278 -3.33 14.80 -5.69
C GLY A 278 -4.59 14.91 -6.53
N ASP A 279 -5.36 15.96 -6.27
CA ASP A 279 -6.67 16.17 -6.90
C ASP A 279 -6.62 16.68 -8.35
N TYR A 280 -5.44 17.04 -8.83
CA TYR A 280 -5.19 17.32 -10.24
C TYR A 280 -4.70 16.08 -11.01
N GLY A 281 -4.30 15.01 -10.30
CA GLY A 281 -3.73 13.77 -10.86
C GLY A 281 -2.22 13.62 -10.66
N ASP A 282 -1.58 14.55 -9.96
CA ASP A 282 -0.15 14.53 -9.68
C ASP A 282 0.22 13.43 -8.67
N ILE A 283 1.23 12.64 -8.99
CA ILE A 283 1.77 11.57 -8.15
C ILE A 283 2.98 12.11 -7.38
N MET A 284 2.92 11.97 -6.06
CA MET A 284 3.66 12.84 -5.15
C MET A 284 5.11 12.41 -4.91
N PHE A 285 5.45 11.13 -5.12
CA PHE A 285 6.79 10.58 -4.95
C PHE A 285 7.07 9.48 -5.98
N ASP A 286 8.33 9.03 -6.04
CA ASP A 286 8.77 8.08 -7.04
C ASP A 286 8.14 6.71 -6.79
N ILE A 287 7.31 6.26 -7.73
CA ILE A 287 6.67 4.95 -7.68
C ILE A 287 6.97 4.18 -8.96
N ASP A 288 7.54 2.97 -8.80
CA ASP A 288 7.76 2.06 -9.90
C ASP A 288 6.60 1.07 -10.01
N THR A 289 5.67 1.39 -10.91
CA THR A 289 4.54 0.53 -11.27
C THR A 289 4.72 -0.17 -12.61
N GLY A 290 5.77 0.16 -13.37
CA GLY A 290 5.91 -0.22 -14.78
C GLY A 290 4.89 0.44 -15.72
N ASN A 291 4.01 1.32 -15.22
CA ASN A 291 3.00 2.03 -16.00
C ASN A 291 3.53 3.41 -16.44
N GLU A 292 3.61 3.64 -17.75
CA GLU A 292 4.15 4.86 -18.34
C GLU A 292 3.30 6.10 -17.99
N LEU A 293 1.96 5.96 -17.88
CA LEU A 293 1.08 7.07 -17.51
C LEU A 293 1.36 7.53 -16.08
N ILE A 294 1.54 6.59 -15.16
CA ILE A 294 1.93 6.87 -13.78
C ILE A 294 3.28 7.58 -13.76
N SER A 295 4.28 7.03 -14.47
CA SER A 295 5.62 7.62 -14.55
C SER A 295 5.61 9.06 -15.08
N ASN A 296 4.75 9.34 -16.07
CA ASN A 296 4.62 10.68 -16.68
C ASN A 296 3.97 11.71 -15.75
N PHE A 297 3.17 11.27 -14.78
CA PHE A 297 2.50 12.13 -13.81
C PHE A 297 3.15 12.10 -12.42
N THR A 298 4.31 11.47 -12.29
CA THR A 298 5.14 11.49 -11.07
C THR A 298 5.98 12.75 -11.00
N PHE A 299 5.75 13.57 -9.98
CA PHE A 299 6.42 14.87 -9.80
C PHE A 299 7.47 14.90 -8.69
N ASN A 300 7.56 13.86 -7.86
CA ASN A 300 8.60 13.72 -6.82
C ASN A 300 8.67 14.92 -5.85
N TYR A 301 7.53 15.33 -5.31
CA TYR A 301 7.44 16.38 -4.29
C TYR A 301 8.09 15.99 -2.95
N TYR A 302 8.15 14.69 -2.62
CA TYR A 302 8.86 14.19 -1.44
C TYR A 302 9.49 12.82 -1.66
N ASP A 303 10.41 12.44 -0.76
CA ASP A 303 11.01 11.11 -0.66
C ASP A 303 10.19 10.29 0.35
N ALA A 304 9.44 9.30 -0.14
CA ALA A 304 8.55 8.51 0.70
C ALA A 304 9.31 7.66 1.73
N GLU A 305 10.48 7.10 1.39
CA GLU A 305 11.27 6.31 2.33
C GLU A 305 11.74 7.21 3.49
N ALA A 306 12.26 8.39 3.18
CA ALA A 306 12.69 9.34 4.19
C ALA A 306 11.52 9.85 5.06
N VAL A 307 10.36 10.12 4.45
CA VAL A 307 9.15 10.56 5.18
C VAL A 307 8.64 9.46 6.09
N LEU A 308 8.42 8.24 5.56
CA LEU A 308 7.88 7.12 6.34
C LEU A 308 8.80 6.73 7.49
N LYS A 309 10.12 6.78 7.29
CA LYS A 309 11.09 6.55 8.35
C LYS A 309 11.01 7.60 9.46
N LYS A 310 10.84 8.88 9.12
CA LYS A 310 10.61 9.92 10.14
C LYS A 310 9.33 9.66 10.93
N LEU A 311 8.26 9.24 10.26
CA LEU A 311 7.00 8.91 10.93
C LEU A 311 7.16 7.70 11.85
N GLU A 312 7.90 6.66 11.41
CA GLU A 312 8.24 5.50 12.22
C GLU A 312 9.03 5.88 13.48
N GLU A 313 10.06 6.70 13.34
CA GLU A 313 10.88 7.19 14.46
C GLU A 313 10.06 7.96 15.52
N ASN A 314 8.90 8.49 15.12
CA ASN A 314 7.98 9.23 15.99
C ASN A 314 6.70 8.46 16.35
N ASN A 315 6.57 7.20 15.91
CA ASN A 315 5.36 6.37 16.07
C ASN A 315 4.08 7.03 15.54
N ILE A 316 4.18 7.68 14.36
CA ILE A 316 3.03 8.32 13.69
C ILE A 316 2.53 7.41 12.57
N TYR A 317 1.27 7.02 12.63
CA TYR A 317 0.64 6.12 11.66
C TYR A 317 0.44 6.80 10.29
N PRO A 318 1.03 6.26 9.20
CA PRO A 318 0.94 6.85 7.88
C PRO A 318 -0.25 6.33 7.06
N ILE A 319 -1.11 7.24 6.63
CA ILE A 319 -2.27 6.99 5.76
C ILE A 319 -2.00 7.61 4.39
N ALA A 320 -2.06 6.81 3.33
CA ALA A 320 -1.88 7.24 1.95
C ALA A 320 -3.21 7.72 1.38
N ARG A 321 -3.34 9.02 1.16
CA ARG A 321 -4.50 9.58 0.45
C ARG A 321 -4.30 9.51 -1.06
N ILE A 322 -5.25 8.89 -1.74
CA ILE A 322 -5.29 8.76 -3.19
C ILE A 322 -6.58 9.39 -3.69
N VAL A 323 -6.48 10.54 -4.34
CA VAL A 323 -7.62 11.12 -5.06
C VAL A 323 -7.89 10.28 -6.31
N THR A 324 -8.99 9.54 -6.30
CA THR A 324 -9.24 8.45 -7.25
C THR A 324 -9.73 8.97 -8.61
N PHE A 325 -10.95 9.51 -8.68
CA PHE A 325 -11.60 9.80 -9.96
C PHE A 325 -11.57 11.29 -10.37
N LYS A 326 -11.22 12.20 -9.46
CA LYS A 326 -10.92 13.60 -9.81
C LYS A 326 -9.46 13.66 -10.29
N ASP A 327 -9.26 13.63 -11.60
CA ASP A 327 -7.94 13.53 -12.22
C ASP A 327 -7.95 14.24 -13.56
N THR A 328 -7.31 15.40 -13.62
CA THR A 328 -7.30 16.22 -14.83
C THR A 328 -6.18 15.81 -15.77
N LEU A 329 -5.01 15.44 -15.24
CA LEU A 329 -3.86 14.99 -16.04
C LEU A 329 -4.20 13.74 -16.86
N LEU A 330 -4.77 12.72 -16.22
CA LEU A 330 -5.16 11.49 -16.91
C LEU A 330 -6.35 11.73 -17.84
N ALA A 331 -7.31 12.57 -17.47
CA ALA A 331 -8.43 12.90 -18.35
C ALA A 331 -7.99 13.65 -19.63
N GLU A 332 -6.95 14.47 -19.55
CA GLU A 332 -6.38 15.18 -20.71
C GLU A 332 -5.54 14.25 -21.60
N GLU A 333 -4.77 13.33 -21.02
CA GLU A 333 -3.95 12.34 -21.75
C GLU A 333 -4.77 11.18 -22.33
N LYS A 334 -5.85 10.79 -21.63
CA LYS A 334 -6.79 9.74 -22.02
C LYS A 334 -8.24 10.25 -22.04
N PRO A 335 -8.63 11.13 -22.99
CA PRO A 335 -10.01 11.64 -23.07
C PRO A 335 -11.08 10.56 -23.32
N GLU A 336 -10.69 9.37 -23.77
CA GLU A 336 -11.55 8.19 -23.85
C GLU A 336 -11.89 7.59 -22.48
N TRP A 337 -11.07 7.83 -21.45
CA TRP A 337 -11.30 7.41 -20.07
C TRP A 337 -12.03 8.47 -19.23
N SER A 338 -12.62 9.47 -19.87
CA SER A 338 -13.25 10.62 -19.20
C SER A 338 -14.60 10.97 -19.84
N PHE A 339 -15.24 12.02 -19.33
CA PHE A 339 -16.51 12.54 -19.79
C PHE A 339 -16.30 13.64 -20.82
N LYS A 340 -16.95 13.54 -21.97
CA LYS A 340 -16.85 14.52 -23.06
C LYS A 340 -18.17 15.22 -23.31
N LYS A 341 -18.12 16.48 -23.70
CA LYS A 341 -19.28 17.23 -24.21
C LYS A 341 -19.68 16.72 -25.59
N SER A 342 -20.86 17.14 -26.06
CA SER A 342 -21.40 16.77 -27.37
C SER A 342 -20.52 17.21 -28.56
N ASP A 343 -19.67 18.23 -28.39
CA ASP A 343 -18.69 18.68 -29.37
C ASP A 343 -17.37 17.88 -29.36
N GLY A 344 -17.27 16.86 -28.49
CA GLY A 344 -16.11 16.00 -28.33
C GLY A 344 -15.03 16.56 -27.40
N THR A 345 -15.20 17.78 -26.85
CA THR A 345 -14.24 18.36 -25.90
C THR A 345 -14.40 17.75 -24.51
N LEU A 346 -13.31 17.74 -23.73
CA LEU A 346 -13.32 17.25 -22.36
C LEU A 346 -14.28 18.07 -21.48
N TRP A 347 -15.08 17.40 -20.67
CA TRP A 347 -15.88 18.07 -19.66
C TRP A 347 -14.98 18.59 -18.53
N LYS A 348 -15.25 19.83 -18.11
CA LYS A 348 -14.57 20.49 -17.00
C LYS A 348 -15.62 21.13 -16.10
N ASN A 349 -15.41 21.05 -14.79
CA ASN A 349 -16.26 21.72 -13.80
C ASN A 349 -16.00 23.25 -13.80
N GLY A 350 -16.66 23.98 -12.90
CA GLY A 350 -16.50 25.44 -12.77
C GLY A 350 -15.08 25.90 -12.45
N ASN A 351 -14.24 25.03 -11.91
CA ASN A 351 -12.84 25.28 -11.56
C ASN A 351 -11.87 24.87 -12.67
N GLY A 352 -12.36 24.31 -13.79
CA GLY A 352 -11.51 23.85 -14.90
C GLY A 352 -10.96 22.43 -14.73
N GLU A 353 -11.44 21.69 -13.75
CA GLU A 353 -10.99 20.34 -13.40
C GLU A 353 -11.85 19.29 -14.09
N SER A 354 -11.25 18.14 -14.40
CA SER A 354 -11.90 17.00 -15.04
C SER A 354 -11.91 15.78 -14.12
N PHE A 355 -12.79 14.83 -14.44
CA PHE A 355 -12.87 13.54 -13.76
C PHE A 355 -12.65 12.42 -14.78
N ILE A 356 -11.97 11.37 -14.35
CA ILE A 356 -11.88 10.10 -15.07
C ILE A 356 -13.09 9.22 -14.71
N ASN A 357 -13.43 8.30 -15.60
CA ASN A 357 -14.71 7.62 -15.62
C ASN A 357 -14.73 6.38 -14.70
N PRO A 358 -15.52 6.38 -13.60
CA PRO A 358 -15.59 5.26 -12.66
C PRO A 358 -16.19 3.97 -13.24
N PHE A 359 -16.75 3.97 -14.45
CA PHE A 359 -17.27 2.74 -15.08
C PHE A 359 -16.18 1.86 -15.72
N LEU A 360 -14.94 2.38 -15.85
CA LEU A 360 -13.90 1.73 -16.64
C LEU A 360 -12.89 1.01 -15.77
N LYS A 361 -12.64 -0.26 -16.10
CA LYS A 361 -11.71 -1.10 -15.37
C LYS A 361 -10.27 -0.60 -15.47
N GLU A 362 -9.91 -0.02 -16.62
CA GLU A 362 -8.60 0.57 -16.86
C GLU A 362 -8.32 1.76 -15.91
N VAL A 363 -9.36 2.52 -15.57
CA VAL A 363 -9.27 3.61 -14.60
C VAL A 363 -9.09 3.07 -13.17
N TRP A 364 -9.71 1.92 -12.87
CA TRP A 364 -9.54 1.25 -11.57
C TRP A 364 -8.14 0.69 -11.42
N ASP A 365 -7.65 -0.01 -12.46
CA ASP A 365 -6.31 -0.59 -12.48
C ASP A 365 -5.23 0.49 -12.32
N TYR A 366 -5.40 1.64 -13.00
CA TYR A 366 -4.50 2.79 -12.83
C TYR A 366 -4.42 3.28 -11.38
N ASN A 367 -5.55 3.43 -10.69
CA ASN A 367 -5.54 3.88 -9.29
C ASN A 367 -5.08 2.77 -8.33
N LEU A 368 -5.38 1.51 -8.63
CA LEU A 368 -4.91 0.36 -7.86
C LEU A 368 -3.39 0.21 -7.94
N ASP A 369 -2.78 0.42 -9.11
CA ASP A 369 -1.32 0.41 -9.28
C ASP A 369 -0.64 1.42 -8.34
N VAL A 370 -1.21 2.62 -8.22
CA VAL A 370 -0.74 3.66 -7.28
C VAL A 370 -0.93 3.22 -5.83
N ALA A 371 -2.08 2.64 -5.48
CA ALA A 371 -2.37 2.13 -4.14
C ALA A 371 -1.42 1.00 -3.72
N VAL A 372 -1.17 0.05 -4.61
CA VAL A 372 -0.21 -1.04 -4.39
C VAL A 372 1.20 -0.49 -4.21
N ALA A 373 1.61 0.52 -4.98
CA ALA A 373 2.91 1.15 -4.80
C ALA A 373 3.02 1.88 -3.45
N ALA A 374 1.96 2.56 -3.01
CA ALA A 374 1.91 3.19 -1.68
C ALA A 374 2.02 2.16 -0.55
N ALA A 375 1.27 1.07 -0.62
CA ALA A 375 1.34 -0.01 0.34
C ALA A 375 2.74 -0.63 0.40
N LYS A 376 3.36 -0.87 -0.76
CA LYS A 376 4.75 -1.37 -0.86
C LYS A 376 5.78 -0.40 -0.29
N ALA A 377 5.55 0.91 -0.42
CA ALA A 377 6.43 1.93 0.16
C ALA A 377 6.42 1.91 1.69
N GLY A 378 5.33 1.44 2.30
CA GLY A 378 5.21 1.27 3.75
C GLY A 378 4.08 2.05 4.42
N PHE A 379 3.19 2.68 3.63
CA PHE A 379 1.92 3.18 4.16
C PHE A 379 1.08 2.02 4.71
N LYS A 380 0.30 2.29 5.76
CA LYS A 380 -0.45 1.27 6.50
C LYS A 380 -1.95 1.27 6.20
N ASP A 381 -2.41 2.33 5.55
CA ASP A 381 -3.80 2.55 5.22
C ASP A 381 -3.86 3.27 3.88
N ILE A 382 -4.71 2.77 2.98
CA ILE A 382 -5.00 3.38 1.68
C ILE A 382 -6.36 4.05 1.77
N GLN A 383 -6.35 5.38 1.83
CA GLN A 383 -7.56 6.19 1.88
C GLN A 383 -7.90 6.72 0.49
N PHE A 384 -8.97 6.17 -0.09
CA PHE A 384 -9.51 6.63 -1.37
C PHE A 384 -10.39 7.85 -1.18
N ASP A 385 -9.93 8.99 -1.69
CA ASP A 385 -10.73 10.21 -1.77
C ASP A 385 -11.29 10.39 -3.19
N TYR A 386 -12.35 11.19 -3.33
CA TYR A 386 -13.09 11.41 -4.55
C TYR A 386 -13.46 10.09 -5.25
N VAL A 387 -13.82 9.09 -4.46
CA VAL A 387 -14.37 7.80 -4.92
C VAL A 387 -15.85 7.98 -5.30
N ARG A 388 -16.08 8.83 -6.31
CA ARG A 388 -17.40 9.30 -6.74
C ARG A 388 -17.38 9.86 -8.16
N PHE A 389 -18.57 10.01 -8.73
CA PHE A 389 -18.79 10.85 -9.91
C PHE A 389 -18.74 12.35 -9.54
N PRO A 390 -18.57 13.24 -10.55
CA PRO A 390 -18.67 14.68 -10.35
C PRO A 390 -19.94 15.12 -9.60
N GLU A 391 -19.88 16.20 -8.84
CA GLU A 391 -21.09 16.76 -8.21
C GLU A 391 -22.15 17.17 -9.25
N GLY A 392 -23.41 16.89 -8.95
CA GLY A 392 -24.55 17.16 -9.80
C GLY A 392 -24.59 16.34 -11.09
N PHE A 393 -23.79 15.28 -11.22
CA PHE A 393 -23.65 14.49 -12.44
C PHE A 393 -24.99 13.94 -12.97
N GLU A 394 -25.93 13.61 -12.10
CA GLU A 394 -27.30 13.23 -12.44
C GLU A 394 -28.06 14.30 -13.24
N THR A 395 -27.70 15.58 -13.09
CA THR A 395 -28.39 16.69 -13.76
C THR A 395 -27.91 16.94 -15.20
N TYR A 396 -26.68 16.54 -15.54
CA TYR A 396 -26.08 16.83 -16.86
C TYR A 396 -25.44 15.63 -17.56
N SER A 397 -25.36 14.46 -16.92
CA SER A 397 -24.76 13.25 -17.52
C SER A 397 -25.37 12.85 -18.86
N ASN A 398 -26.66 13.08 -19.07
CA ASN A 398 -27.34 12.82 -20.35
C ASN A 398 -26.82 13.69 -21.51
N GLU A 399 -26.14 14.81 -21.21
CA GLU A 399 -25.52 15.69 -22.21
C GLU A 399 -24.07 15.30 -22.52
N LEU A 400 -23.52 14.33 -21.76
CA LEU A 400 -22.14 13.88 -21.88
C LEU A 400 -22.03 12.57 -22.67
N ALA A 401 -20.94 12.46 -23.42
CA ALA A 401 -20.49 11.25 -24.09
C ALA A 401 -19.40 10.59 -23.24
N PHE A 402 -19.67 9.37 -22.80
CA PHE A 402 -18.76 8.52 -22.03
C PHE A 402 -19.16 7.05 -22.23
N ASP A 403 -18.22 6.16 -21.98
CA ASP A 403 -18.41 4.71 -22.04
C ASP A 403 -18.90 4.20 -20.68
N SER A 404 -20.01 3.47 -20.64
CA SER A 404 -20.50 2.87 -19.39
C SER A 404 -19.92 1.47 -19.14
N GLY A 405 -18.99 0.99 -19.97
CA GLY A 405 -18.40 -0.33 -19.84
C GLY A 405 -19.47 -1.42 -19.85
N SER A 406 -19.49 -2.25 -18.80
CA SER A 406 -20.50 -3.30 -18.58
C SER A 406 -21.77 -2.82 -17.85
N TYR A 407 -21.87 -1.53 -17.52
CA TYR A 407 -22.94 -0.94 -16.71
C TYR A 407 -23.99 -0.20 -17.54
N ASP A 408 -25.18 0.00 -16.99
CA ASP A 408 -26.04 1.10 -17.42
C ASP A 408 -25.48 2.44 -16.92
N LYS A 409 -25.73 3.53 -17.65
CA LYS A 409 -25.28 4.88 -17.26
C LYS A 409 -25.83 5.34 -15.91
N ASN A 410 -26.91 4.71 -15.43
CA ASN A 410 -27.50 5.01 -14.14
C ASN A 410 -26.92 4.18 -12.98
N ASP A 411 -26.13 3.13 -13.25
CA ASP A 411 -25.60 2.20 -12.24
C ASP A 411 -24.36 2.77 -11.52
N ARG A 412 -24.39 4.05 -11.16
CA ARG A 412 -23.24 4.77 -10.57
C ARG A 412 -22.85 4.22 -9.20
N VAL A 413 -23.84 3.85 -8.39
CA VAL A 413 -23.60 3.23 -7.08
C VAL A 413 -22.84 1.91 -7.24
N SER A 414 -23.28 1.04 -8.16
CA SER A 414 -22.62 -0.23 -8.42
C SER A 414 -21.18 -0.03 -8.90
N ALA A 415 -20.93 0.93 -9.79
CA ALA A 415 -19.57 1.19 -10.28
C ALA A 415 -18.60 1.64 -9.16
N ILE A 416 -19.07 2.49 -8.25
CA ILE A 416 -18.29 2.94 -7.10
C ILE A 416 -18.07 1.80 -6.09
N LEU A 417 -19.11 1.05 -5.77
CA LEU A 417 -19.04 -0.09 -4.88
C LEU A 417 -18.10 -1.19 -5.41
N ASP A 418 -18.21 -1.50 -6.71
CA ASP A 418 -17.38 -2.51 -7.36
C ASP A 418 -15.91 -2.09 -7.40
N PHE A 419 -15.61 -0.80 -7.57
CA PHE A 419 -14.24 -0.29 -7.44
C PHE A 419 -13.69 -0.48 -6.02
N VAL A 420 -14.45 -0.13 -4.99
CA VAL A 420 -13.98 -0.25 -3.59
C VAL A 420 -13.76 -1.73 -3.23
N ASN A 421 -14.70 -2.61 -3.58
CA ASN A 421 -14.52 -4.06 -3.42
C ASN A 421 -13.31 -4.59 -4.20
N TYR A 422 -13.11 -4.11 -5.43
CA TYR A 422 -11.97 -4.48 -6.24
C TYR A 422 -10.65 -4.06 -5.58
N ALA A 423 -10.56 -2.82 -5.11
CA ALA A 423 -9.37 -2.32 -4.45
C ALA A 423 -9.10 -3.06 -3.14
N HIS A 424 -10.12 -3.25 -2.29
CA HIS A 424 -10.05 -4.01 -1.04
C HIS A 424 -9.47 -5.40 -1.27
N GLU A 425 -10.05 -6.17 -2.20
CA GLU A 425 -9.60 -7.53 -2.48
C GLU A 425 -8.13 -7.60 -2.94
N HIS A 426 -7.68 -6.64 -3.75
CA HIS A 426 -6.30 -6.63 -4.26
C HIS A 426 -5.29 -6.12 -3.24
N LEU A 427 -5.74 -5.31 -2.27
CA LEU A 427 -4.91 -4.73 -1.22
C LEU A 427 -4.74 -5.65 0.00
N LYS A 428 -5.62 -6.64 0.19
CA LYS A 428 -5.53 -7.63 1.31
C LYS A 428 -4.13 -8.23 1.49
N GLN A 429 -3.46 -8.58 0.38
CA GLN A 429 -2.12 -9.19 0.42
C GLN A 429 -1.03 -8.24 0.94
N TYR A 430 -1.29 -6.94 1.04
CA TYR A 430 -0.36 -5.94 1.54
C TYR A 430 -0.60 -5.54 2.99
N ASN A 431 -1.62 -6.14 3.64
CA ASN A 431 -1.97 -5.89 5.04
C ASN A 431 -2.07 -4.39 5.37
N VAL A 432 -2.83 -3.70 4.52
CA VAL A 432 -3.20 -2.30 4.68
C VAL A 432 -4.71 -2.20 4.85
N ASP A 433 -5.16 -1.25 5.66
CA ASP A 433 -6.58 -0.90 5.72
C ASP A 433 -6.99 -0.18 4.43
N VAL A 434 -8.24 -0.36 4.00
CA VAL A 434 -8.85 0.45 2.95
C VAL A 434 -9.89 1.39 3.56
N SER A 435 -9.57 2.67 3.50
CA SER A 435 -10.45 3.76 3.95
C SER A 435 -11.12 4.44 2.76
N VAL A 436 -12.35 4.94 2.94
CA VAL A 436 -13.06 5.73 1.91
C VAL A 436 -13.53 7.07 2.42
N ASP A 437 -13.23 8.14 1.69
CA ASP A 437 -13.77 9.48 1.97
C ASP A 437 -15.11 9.69 1.25
N LEU A 438 -16.07 10.24 1.99
CA LEU A 438 -17.42 10.45 1.49
C LEU A 438 -18.09 11.66 2.12
N PHE A 439 -19.07 12.22 1.43
CA PHE A 439 -19.87 13.30 2.01
C PHE A 439 -20.66 12.79 3.22
N GLY A 440 -20.63 13.51 4.35
CA GLY A 440 -21.42 13.16 5.53
C GLY A 440 -22.92 13.05 5.23
N TYR A 441 -23.42 13.85 4.28
CA TYR A 441 -24.82 13.79 3.88
C TYR A 441 -25.26 12.42 3.31
N ALA A 442 -24.33 11.61 2.78
CA ALA A 442 -24.63 10.26 2.31
C ALA A 442 -25.21 9.36 3.43
N ALA A 443 -24.78 9.54 4.68
CA ALA A 443 -25.33 8.79 5.81
C ALA A 443 -26.79 9.15 6.10
N ILE A 444 -27.17 10.41 5.87
CA ILE A 444 -28.50 10.95 6.16
C ILE A 444 -29.52 10.49 5.11
N GLU A 445 -29.14 10.51 3.83
CA GLU A 445 -30.02 10.13 2.72
C GLU A 445 -29.89 8.66 2.31
N GLY A 446 -28.92 7.93 2.86
CA GLY A 446 -28.51 6.60 2.43
C GLY A 446 -27.64 6.59 1.18
N GLU A 447 -27.87 7.51 0.23
CA GLU A 447 -27.04 7.74 -0.96
C GLU A 447 -26.86 9.23 -1.19
N ALA A 448 -25.62 9.68 -1.41
CA ALA A 448 -25.38 11.03 -1.91
C ALA A 448 -25.88 11.14 -3.36
N PRO A 449 -26.87 12.00 -3.64
CA PRO A 449 -27.59 11.98 -4.90
C PRO A 449 -26.67 12.08 -6.12
N GLY A 450 -26.77 11.10 -7.01
CA GLY A 450 -26.20 11.19 -8.35
C GLY A 450 -24.69 10.99 -8.47
N ILE A 451 -23.97 10.93 -7.34
CA ILE A 451 -22.51 10.77 -7.34
C ILE A 451 -22.03 9.34 -7.10
N GLY A 452 -22.95 8.42 -6.77
CA GLY A 452 -22.67 6.99 -6.60
C GLY A 452 -22.17 6.59 -5.21
N GLN A 453 -22.13 7.50 -4.23
CA GLN A 453 -21.75 7.15 -2.86
C GLN A 453 -22.99 6.69 -2.07
N ASN A 454 -23.15 5.38 -1.91
CA ASN A 454 -24.14 4.80 -0.99
C ASN A 454 -23.46 4.46 0.34
N PHE A 455 -23.91 5.07 1.44
CA PHE A 455 -23.22 5.00 2.73
C PHE A 455 -23.21 3.57 3.29
N GLY A 456 -24.36 2.90 3.31
CA GLY A 456 -24.48 1.56 3.87
C GLY A 456 -23.70 0.52 3.07
N GLN A 457 -23.75 0.58 1.74
CA GLN A 457 -23.01 -0.37 0.89
C GLN A 457 -21.50 -0.15 0.94
N LEU A 458 -21.05 1.11 1.00
CA LEU A 458 -19.63 1.40 1.17
C LEU A 458 -19.13 1.00 2.55
N ALA A 459 -19.96 1.12 3.59
CA ALA A 459 -19.62 0.65 4.93
C ALA A 459 -19.43 -0.88 4.99
N GLU A 460 -20.10 -1.66 4.14
CA GLU A 460 -19.85 -3.11 4.03
C GLU A 460 -18.57 -3.46 3.26
N ALA A 461 -18.03 -2.53 2.46
CA ALA A 461 -16.93 -2.78 1.52
C ALA A 461 -15.57 -2.21 1.95
N ALA A 462 -15.55 -1.27 2.91
CA ALA A 462 -14.35 -0.62 3.41
C ALA A 462 -14.04 -1.05 4.85
N ASP A 463 -12.78 -0.96 5.26
CA ASP A 463 -12.38 -1.21 6.65
C ASP A 463 -12.67 0.02 7.53
N VAL A 464 -12.58 1.21 6.94
CA VAL A 464 -12.74 2.50 7.64
C VAL A 464 -13.59 3.47 6.80
N MET A 465 -14.55 4.13 7.45
CA MET A 465 -15.39 5.17 6.85
C MET A 465 -14.92 6.56 7.30
N SER A 466 -14.51 7.38 6.34
CA SER A 466 -13.99 8.73 6.57
C SER A 466 -14.94 9.81 6.08
N ALA A 467 -16.09 9.94 6.75
CA ALA A 467 -17.10 10.91 6.37
C ALA A 467 -16.67 12.35 6.65
N MET A 468 -16.86 13.23 5.66
CA MET A 468 -16.63 14.67 5.78
C MET A 468 -17.82 15.33 6.47
N ILE A 469 -17.70 15.57 7.78
CA ILE A 469 -18.81 16.03 8.63
C ILE A 469 -18.61 17.45 9.16
N TYR A 470 -17.79 18.23 8.46
CA TYR A 470 -17.48 19.63 8.76
C TYR A 470 -18.74 20.45 9.03
N PRO A 471 -18.86 21.12 10.20
CA PRO A 471 -20.00 21.97 10.50
C PRO A 471 -20.32 23.01 9.42
N SER A 472 -19.30 23.53 8.72
CA SER A 472 -19.47 24.44 7.59
C SER A 472 -20.16 23.86 6.34
N HIS A 473 -20.25 22.54 6.22
CA HIS A 473 -20.77 21.86 5.02
C HIS A 473 -22.25 21.49 5.13
N TRP A 474 -22.90 21.83 6.24
CA TRP A 474 -24.31 21.55 6.46
C TRP A 474 -25.16 22.80 6.19
N SER A 475 -26.29 22.61 5.54
CA SER A 475 -27.26 23.69 5.32
C SER A 475 -28.01 24.06 6.59
N GLU A 476 -28.63 25.23 6.63
CA GLU A 476 -29.51 25.65 7.72
C GLU A 476 -30.57 24.59 8.04
N GLY A 477 -30.70 24.25 9.32
CA GLY A 477 -31.73 23.35 9.84
C GLY A 477 -31.31 21.89 9.98
N TYR A 478 -30.15 21.48 9.46
CA TYR A 478 -29.63 20.13 9.72
C TYR A 478 -29.40 19.93 11.23
N PHE A 479 -29.79 18.76 11.73
CA PHE A 479 -29.71 18.38 13.15
C PHE A 479 -30.37 19.39 14.10
N ASP A 480 -31.43 20.07 13.62
CA ASP A 480 -32.12 21.16 14.33
C ASP A 480 -31.20 22.35 14.68
N VAL A 481 -30.15 22.57 13.89
CA VAL A 481 -29.20 23.66 14.03
C VAL A 481 -29.40 24.71 12.93
N LEU A 482 -29.77 25.94 13.31
CA LEU A 482 -30.00 27.03 12.35
C LEU A 482 -28.72 27.45 11.61
N ALA A 483 -27.60 27.55 12.33
CA ALA A 483 -26.30 27.89 11.75
C ALA A 483 -25.28 26.81 12.16
N PRO A 484 -25.17 25.69 11.41
CA PRO A 484 -24.37 24.52 11.77
C PRO A 484 -22.93 24.84 12.18
N ASP A 485 -22.24 25.69 11.42
CA ASP A 485 -20.86 26.07 11.71
C ASP A 485 -20.66 26.78 13.06
N THR A 486 -21.73 27.29 13.67
CA THR A 486 -21.69 27.99 14.98
C THR A 486 -21.90 27.05 16.17
N GLU A 487 -22.30 25.81 15.93
CA GLU A 487 -22.70 24.83 16.96
C GLU A 487 -22.05 23.46 16.70
N PRO A 488 -20.70 23.40 16.66
CA PRO A 488 -19.96 22.25 16.14
C PRO A 488 -20.26 20.95 16.90
N TYR A 489 -20.38 20.99 18.23
CA TYR A 489 -20.77 19.81 19.01
C TYR A 489 -22.08 19.19 18.52
N LYS A 490 -23.13 20.01 18.32
CA LYS A 490 -24.47 19.50 17.97
C LYS A 490 -24.51 18.87 16.59
N VAL A 491 -23.73 19.42 15.65
CA VAL A 491 -23.65 18.87 14.29
C VAL A 491 -22.99 17.49 14.32
N ILE A 492 -21.87 17.35 15.02
CA ILE A 492 -21.16 16.06 15.13
C ILE A 492 -22.01 15.05 15.91
N ASP A 493 -22.62 15.46 17.03
CA ASP A 493 -23.52 14.63 17.84
C ASP A 493 -24.68 14.09 17.01
N GLY A 494 -25.37 14.97 16.26
CA GLY A 494 -26.47 14.57 15.38
C GLY A 494 -26.04 13.66 14.23
N TYR A 495 -24.85 13.88 13.65
CA TYR A 495 -24.33 13.01 12.61
C TYR A 495 -24.03 11.59 13.12
N ILE A 496 -23.33 11.47 14.25
CA ILE A 496 -22.90 10.17 14.78
C ILE A 496 -24.08 9.30 15.19
N GLU A 497 -25.18 9.89 15.68
CA GLU A 497 -26.41 9.14 15.92
C GLU A 497 -26.92 8.46 14.65
N VAL A 498 -26.94 9.18 13.51
CA VAL A 498 -27.40 8.63 12.22
C VAL A 498 -26.43 7.58 11.68
N GLU A 499 -25.12 7.83 11.75
CA GLU A 499 -24.11 6.84 11.34
C GLU A 499 -24.25 5.54 12.14
N LYS A 500 -24.39 5.63 13.46
CA LYS A 500 -24.59 4.47 14.33
C LYS A 500 -25.85 3.71 14.01
N GLU A 501 -26.95 4.40 13.68
CA GLU A 501 -28.17 3.73 13.23
C GLU A 501 -27.90 2.84 12.01
N VAL A 502 -27.11 3.31 11.05
CA VAL A 502 -26.71 2.50 9.89
C VAL A 502 -25.77 1.36 10.30
N PHE A 503 -24.71 1.64 11.06
CA PHE A 503 -23.72 0.62 11.44
C PHE A 503 -24.31 -0.50 12.30
N ASN A 504 -25.29 -0.19 13.14
CA ASN A 504 -26.02 -1.18 13.93
C ASN A 504 -26.84 -2.17 13.07
N THR A 505 -27.02 -1.90 11.77
CA THR A 505 -27.66 -2.83 10.83
C THR A 505 -26.68 -3.77 10.13
N LEU A 506 -25.38 -3.51 10.22
CA LEU A 506 -24.33 -4.26 9.55
C LEU A 506 -23.81 -5.40 10.44
N GLU A 507 -23.45 -6.53 9.83
CA GLU A 507 -22.86 -7.66 10.56
C GLU A 507 -21.42 -7.36 11.00
N ASN A 508 -20.64 -6.75 10.10
CA ASN A 508 -19.26 -6.33 10.33
C ASN A 508 -19.15 -4.84 10.01
N PRO A 509 -19.51 -3.94 10.94
CA PRO A 509 -19.43 -2.51 10.69
C PRO A 509 -17.96 -2.08 10.56
N PRO A 510 -17.68 -1.09 9.70
CA PRO A 510 -16.34 -0.52 9.54
C PRO A 510 -16.00 0.37 10.74
N VAL A 511 -14.73 0.77 10.84
CA VAL A 511 -14.31 1.78 11.81
C VAL A 511 -14.87 3.16 11.41
N SER A 512 -15.52 3.85 12.34
CA SER A 512 -15.89 5.27 12.18
C SER A 512 -14.66 6.14 12.43
N ARG A 513 -14.20 6.84 11.39
CA ARG A 513 -13.09 7.80 11.45
C ARG A 513 -13.40 9.06 10.64
N PRO A 514 -14.34 9.90 11.11
CA PRO A 514 -14.77 11.07 10.36
C PRO A 514 -13.67 12.14 10.24
N TRP A 515 -13.80 12.97 9.20
CA TRP A 515 -13.06 14.20 9.05
C TRP A 515 -13.74 15.35 9.82
N LEU A 516 -12.98 16.02 10.69
CA LEU A 516 -13.38 17.17 11.48
C LEU A 516 -12.77 18.46 10.96
N GLN A 517 -13.47 19.57 11.17
CA GLN A 517 -13.06 20.89 10.72
C GLN A 517 -12.05 21.51 11.69
N ASP A 518 -10.93 22.04 11.17
CA ASP A 518 -10.00 22.91 11.92
C ASP A 518 -9.71 24.22 11.18
N PHE A 519 -10.60 24.63 10.28
CA PHE A 519 -10.51 25.89 9.53
C PHE A 519 -11.71 26.80 9.78
N THR A 520 -11.54 28.10 9.56
CA THR A 520 -12.63 29.09 9.66
C THR A 520 -13.33 29.30 8.31
N ALA A 521 -14.61 28.92 8.22
CA ALA A 521 -15.43 29.00 7.01
C ALA A 521 -16.03 30.41 6.76
N SER A 522 -15.18 31.44 6.70
CA SER A 522 -15.64 32.84 6.58
C SER A 522 -16.50 33.15 5.35
N TYR A 523 -16.48 32.29 4.34
CA TYR A 523 -17.29 32.39 3.12
C TYR A 523 -18.80 32.18 3.36
N LEU A 524 -19.21 31.61 4.50
CA LEU A 524 -20.63 31.43 4.86
C LEU A 524 -21.35 32.74 5.21
N GLY A 525 -20.60 33.84 5.40
CA GLY A 525 -21.13 35.15 5.70
C GLY A 525 -21.42 35.37 7.20
N ALA A 526 -21.38 36.64 7.61
CA ALA A 526 -21.48 37.01 9.02
C ALA A 526 -22.78 36.48 9.66
N GLY A 527 -22.63 35.82 10.82
CA GLY A 527 -23.74 35.20 11.56
C GLY A 527 -23.94 33.71 11.26
N ASN A 528 -23.32 33.17 10.20
CA ASN A 528 -23.41 31.76 9.82
C ASN A 528 -22.11 30.98 10.07
N PHE A 529 -21.06 31.64 10.57
CA PHE A 529 -19.79 31.02 10.93
C PHE A 529 -19.23 31.62 12.23
N ILE A 530 -18.33 30.89 12.88
CA ILE A 530 -17.50 31.39 13.99
C ILE A 530 -16.01 31.24 13.65
N GLN A 531 -15.16 31.96 14.38
CA GLN A 531 -13.73 31.69 14.29
C GLN A 531 -13.44 30.35 14.93
N TYR A 532 -12.82 29.47 14.16
CA TYR A 532 -12.48 28.13 14.59
C TYR A 532 -11.11 28.12 15.25
N ASN A 533 -11.07 27.79 16.53
CA ASN A 533 -9.83 27.57 17.27
C ASN A 533 -9.97 26.33 18.18
N LYS A 534 -9.26 26.35 19.30
CA LYS A 534 -9.21 25.28 20.28
C LYS A 534 -10.61 24.79 20.69
N GLU A 535 -11.46 25.70 21.15
CA GLU A 535 -12.75 25.36 21.76
C GLU A 535 -13.69 24.67 20.76
N GLU A 536 -13.69 25.11 19.50
CA GLU A 536 -14.53 24.53 18.44
C GLU A 536 -14.04 23.15 18.00
N VAL A 537 -12.72 22.92 17.96
CA VAL A 537 -12.15 21.58 17.70
C VAL A 537 -12.45 20.64 18.87
N GLU A 538 -12.23 21.07 20.12
CA GLU A 538 -12.55 20.27 21.32
C GLU A 538 -14.04 19.92 21.37
N ALA A 539 -14.93 20.80 20.93
CA ALA A 539 -16.36 20.54 20.87
C ALA A 539 -16.71 19.37 19.92
N GLN A 540 -16.06 19.28 18.76
CA GLN A 540 -16.26 18.16 17.82
C GLN A 540 -15.70 16.86 18.39
N VAL A 541 -14.47 16.87 18.91
CA VAL A 541 -13.83 15.69 19.53
C VAL A 541 -14.65 15.19 20.72
N LYS A 542 -15.17 16.11 21.54
CA LYS A 542 -16.04 15.76 22.66
C LYS A 542 -17.30 15.05 22.19
N ALA A 543 -17.94 15.51 21.12
CA ALA A 543 -19.13 14.84 20.57
C ALA A 543 -18.80 13.41 20.13
N LEU A 544 -17.69 13.17 19.43
CA LEU A 544 -17.24 11.82 19.09
C LEU A 544 -17.04 10.94 20.34
N ASN A 545 -16.31 11.47 21.34
CA ASN A 545 -16.01 10.75 22.58
C ASN A 545 -17.27 10.40 23.39
N ASP A 546 -18.26 11.31 23.46
CA ASP A 546 -19.54 11.03 24.13
C ASP A 546 -20.31 9.88 23.46
N HIS A 547 -20.00 9.61 22.20
CA HIS A 547 -20.50 8.49 21.41
C HIS A 547 -19.57 7.27 21.41
N GLY A 548 -18.42 7.31 22.08
CA GLY A 548 -17.44 6.22 22.07
C GLY A 548 -16.71 6.05 20.73
N VAL A 549 -16.75 7.06 19.87
CA VAL A 549 -15.93 7.12 18.64
C VAL A 549 -14.61 7.79 19.00
N ASN A 550 -13.52 7.02 18.91
CA ASN A 550 -12.19 7.48 19.34
C ASN A 550 -11.27 7.86 18.18
N GLU A 551 -11.73 7.68 16.94
CA GLU A 551 -10.95 7.99 15.75
C GLU A 551 -11.49 9.19 14.99
N PHE A 552 -10.58 10.01 14.47
CA PHE A 552 -10.92 11.15 13.62
C PHE A 552 -9.69 11.66 12.87
N LEU A 553 -9.96 12.45 11.84
CA LEU A 553 -8.94 13.15 11.06
C LEU A 553 -9.27 14.64 11.05
N LEU A 554 -8.28 15.51 11.27
CA LEU A 554 -8.47 16.96 11.18
C LEU A 554 -8.14 17.46 9.79
N TRP A 555 -9.01 18.28 9.24
CA TRP A 555 -8.82 18.93 7.96
C TRP A 555 -8.57 20.44 8.11
N ASP A 556 -7.42 20.88 7.58
CA ASP A 556 -7.18 22.25 7.14
C ASP A 556 -6.29 22.18 5.89
N ALA A 557 -6.79 22.65 4.74
CA ALA A 557 -6.07 22.63 3.46
C ALA A 557 -4.76 23.45 3.47
N THR A 558 -4.61 24.38 4.42
CA THR A 558 -3.37 25.14 4.63
C THR A 558 -2.36 24.42 5.54
N ASN A 559 -2.72 23.24 6.05
CA ASN A 559 -1.99 22.44 7.03
C ASN A 559 -1.60 23.24 8.30
N LYS A 560 -2.53 24.09 8.77
CA LYS A 560 -2.40 24.86 10.01
C LYS A 560 -3.45 24.41 11.01
N TYR A 561 -3.00 23.77 12.08
CA TYR A 561 -3.89 23.18 13.08
C TYR A 561 -3.93 23.99 14.38
N SER A 562 -5.10 23.99 15.02
CA SER A 562 -5.35 24.64 16.31
C SER A 562 -4.44 24.08 17.40
N ARG A 563 -3.87 24.98 18.21
CA ARG A 563 -2.89 24.62 19.26
C ARG A 563 -3.55 24.52 20.63
N GLY A 564 -3.03 23.61 21.46
CA GLY A 564 -3.48 23.44 22.85
C GLY A 564 -4.82 22.74 23.02
N VAL A 565 -5.34 22.12 21.97
CA VAL A 565 -6.53 21.25 21.96
C VAL A 565 -6.28 19.98 22.75
N ASN A 566 -7.25 19.55 23.54
CA ASN A 566 -7.27 18.23 24.14
C ASN A 566 -7.92 17.21 23.18
N PHE A 567 -7.10 16.38 22.54
CA PHE A 567 -7.53 15.29 21.66
C PHE A 567 -7.80 13.95 22.38
N LYS A 568 -7.81 13.97 23.72
CA LYS A 568 -8.03 12.80 24.57
C LYS A 568 -9.45 12.73 25.08
#